data_AF-A0A2K2TJV4-F1
#
_entry.id   AF-A0A2K2TJV4-F1
#
_cell.length_a   1.000
_cell.length_b   1.000
_cell.length_c   1.000
_cell.angle_alpha   90.00
_cell.angle_beta   90.00
_cell.angle_gamma   90.00
#
_symmetry.space_group_name_H-M   'P 1'
#
loop_
_entity.id
_entity.type
_entity.pdbx_description
1 polymer ?
#
loop_
_entity_poly.entity_id
_entity_poly.type
_entity_poly.pdbx_seq_one_letter_code
_entity_poly.pdbx_strand_id
1 'polypeptide(L)'
;MIVVHETADDATIWEEINYEKNTYEDAFVHAFVDGNNIIVISNTDHEAWGAGYPANGRAVQFEQIEVTGASNFTKEISNAAYFTAYMMKKYGLIPSLAQSNGTGTLWSHHNVSQYLGGTDHTDPDGYWYNRASTYFGTTYTMSNFCQLVSLYYNTL
;
A
#
# COMPACT_ATOMS: atom_id res chain seq x y z
N MET A 1 -10.17 0.02 6.56
CA MET A 1 -8.73 0.34 6.70
C MET A 1 -8.12 0.44 5.32
N ILE A 2 -6.86 0.88 5.20
CA ILE A 2 -6.08 0.83 3.95
C ILE A 2 -4.85 -0.04 4.21
N VAL A 3 -4.58 -1.02 3.35
CA VAL A 3 -3.38 -1.87 3.40
C VAL A 3 -2.43 -1.49 2.27
N VAL A 4 -1.17 -1.29 2.64
CA VAL A 4 -0.06 -0.97 1.74
C VAL A 4 0.71 -2.24 1.44
N HIS A 5 0.89 -2.51 0.15
CA HIS A 5 1.66 -3.62 -0.38
C HIS A 5 2.81 -3.12 -1.29
N GLU A 6 3.65 -4.05 -1.73
CA GLU A 6 4.55 -3.88 -2.88
C GLU A 6 4.67 -5.21 -3.65
N THR A 7 4.88 -5.13 -4.96
CA THR A 7 4.73 -6.29 -5.87
C THR A 7 5.85 -7.33 -5.78
N ALA A 8 6.98 -6.98 -5.18
CA ALA A 8 8.21 -7.76 -5.08
C ALA A 8 8.77 -8.22 -6.45
N ASP A 9 8.46 -7.46 -7.51
CA ASP A 9 8.87 -7.75 -8.89
C ASP A 9 9.31 -6.47 -9.63
N ASP A 10 10.23 -6.62 -10.59
CA ASP A 10 10.75 -5.52 -11.45
C ASP A 10 9.85 -5.29 -12.68
N ALA A 11 8.55 -5.58 -12.53
CA ALA A 11 7.55 -5.45 -13.57
C ALA A 11 7.02 -4.01 -13.67
N THR A 12 6.54 -3.63 -14.85
CA THR A 12 5.84 -2.36 -15.01
C THR A 12 4.42 -2.43 -14.46
N ILE A 13 3.83 -1.27 -14.13
CA ILE A 13 2.45 -1.19 -13.66
C ILE A 13 1.44 -1.88 -14.58
N TRP A 14 1.67 -1.87 -15.89
CA TRP A 14 0.79 -2.52 -16.86
C TRP A 14 0.97 -4.03 -16.91
N GLU A 15 2.18 -4.52 -16.67
CA GLU A 15 2.44 -5.96 -16.56
C GLU A 15 1.75 -6.53 -15.33
N GLU A 16 1.84 -5.84 -14.18
CA GLU A 16 1.16 -6.21 -12.94
C GLU A 16 -0.37 -6.19 -13.07
N ILE A 17 -0.94 -5.11 -13.62
CA ILE A 17 -2.39 -5.04 -13.86
C ILE A 17 -2.85 -6.15 -14.80
N ASN A 18 -2.07 -6.47 -15.84
CA ASN A 18 -2.42 -7.55 -16.75
C ASN A 18 -2.27 -8.92 -16.08
N TYR A 19 -1.26 -9.11 -15.23
CA TYR A 19 -1.07 -10.33 -14.46
C TYR A 19 -2.27 -10.55 -13.52
N GLU A 20 -2.58 -9.58 -12.66
CA GLU A 20 -3.73 -9.63 -11.75
C GLU A 20 -5.02 -9.94 -12.50
N LYS A 21 -5.29 -9.25 -13.62
CA LYS A 21 -6.49 -9.51 -14.42
C LYS A 21 -6.61 -10.98 -14.86
N ASN A 22 -5.48 -11.65 -15.10
CA ASN A 22 -5.45 -13.05 -15.53
C ASN A 22 -5.45 -14.05 -14.36
N THR A 23 -5.15 -13.59 -13.13
CA THR A 23 -5.00 -14.42 -11.93
C THR A 23 -5.89 -13.98 -10.76
N TYR A 24 -6.87 -13.11 -11.00
CA TYR A 24 -7.67 -12.46 -9.95
C TYR A 24 -8.41 -13.42 -9.00
N GLU A 25 -8.64 -14.66 -9.43
CA GLU A 25 -9.24 -15.71 -8.59
C GLU A 25 -8.32 -16.16 -7.46
N ASP A 26 -7.00 -15.97 -7.60
CA ASP A 26 -5.99 -16.26 -6.59
C ASP A 26 -5.76 -15.07 -5.65
N ALA A 27 -5.54 -13.88 -6.21
CA ALA A 27 -5.36 -12.64 -5.47
C ALA A 27 -5.66 -11.42 -6.37
N PHE A 28 -6.19 -10.35 -5.77
CA PHE A 28 -6.35 -9.06 -6.46
C PHE A 28 -6.38 -7.90 -5.45
N VAL A 29 -5.94 -6.72 -5.88
CA VAL A 29 -6.02 -5.47 -5.11
C VAL A 29 -6.94 -4.44 -5.79
N HIS A 30 -7.07 -3.27 -5.18
CA HIS A 30 -7.91 -2.20 -5.74
C HIS A 30 -7.19 -1.28 -6.71
N ALA A 31 -5.91 -1.06 -6.47
CA ALA A 31 -5.14 -0.10 -7.21
C ALA A 31 -3.66 -0.48 -7.28
N PHE A 32 -2.99 0.02 -8.30
CA PHE A 32 -1.55 0.01 -8.44
C PHE A 32 -1.03 1.45 -8.48
N VAL A 33 0.15 1.66 -7.91
CA VAL A 33 0.81 2.95 -7.84
C VAL A 33 2.26 2.81 -8.33
N ASP A 34 2.71 3.74 -9.17
CA ASP A 34 4.12 3.90 -9.51
C ASP A 34 4.53 5.38 -9.40
N GLY A 35 5.75 5.72 -9.83
CA GLY A 35 6.26 7.09 -9.81
C GLY A 35 5.52 8.10 -10.70
N ASN A 36 4.61 7.67 -11.58
CA ASN A 36 3.88 8.53 -12.53
C ASN A 36 2.35 8.33 -12.49
N ASN A 37 1.87 7.23 -11.93
CA ASN A 37 0.51 6.75 -12.07
C ASN A 37 -0.09 6.33 -10.72
N ILE A 38 -1.41 6.53 -10.61
CA ILE A 38 -2.28 5.88 -9.62
C ILE A 38 -3.43 5.29 -10.44
N ILE A 39 -3.53 3.97 -10.51
CA ILE A 39 -4.52 3.29 -11.36
C ILE A 39 -5.41 2.43 -10.48
N VAL A 40 -6.68 2.83 -10.34
CA VAL A 40 -7.72 2.04 -9.65
C VAL A 40 -8.38 1.12 -10.66
N ILE A 41 -8.34 -0.19 -10.41
CA ILE A 41 -8.79 -1.22 -11.36
C ILE A 41 -9.98 -2.04 -10.87
N SER A 42 -10.26 -2.00 -9.56
CA SER A 42 -11.44 -2.66 -8.97
C SER A 42 -12.16 -1.74 -7.97
N ASN A 43 -13.40 -2.08 -7.61
CA ASN A 43 -14.27 -1.21 -6.83
C ASN A 43 -13.88 -1.20 -5.34
N THR A 44 -13.41 -0.05 -4.83
CA THR A 44 -13.01 0.11 -3.43
C THR A 44 -14.15 0.02 -2.41
N ASP A 45 -15.40 -0.04 -2.86
CA ASP A 45 -16.59 -0.29 -2.03
C ASP A 45 -16.87 -1.80 -1.82
N HIS A 46 -16.01 -2.68 -2.37
CA HIS A 46 -16.05 -4.14 -2.22
C HIS A 46 -14.74 -4.67 -1.62
N GLU A 47 -14.70 -5.96 -1.32
CA GLU A 47 -13.51 -6.67 -0.85
C GLU A 47 -12.41 -6.74 -1.91
N ALA A 48 -11.18 -6.96 -1.44
CA ALA A 48 -10.03 -7.40 -2.24
C ALA A 48 -9.45 -8.68 -1.62
N TRP A 49 -8.68 -9.45 -2.39
CA TRP A 49 -8.14 -10.74 -1.95
C TRP A 49 -6.61 -10.79 -1.80
N GLY A 50 -5.95 -9.65 -1.61
CA GLY A 50 -4.48 -9.56 -1.52
C GLY A 50 -3.85 -9.64 -0.12
N ALA A 51 -4.63 -9.61 0.98
CA ALA A 51 -4.09 -9.47 2.34
C ALA A 51 -4.53 -10.56 3.35
N GLY A 52 -5.25 -11.59 2.89
CA GLY A 52 -5.82 -12.62 3.75
C GLY A 52 -7.02 -12.16 4.61
N TYR A 53 -7.79 -13.12 5.14
CA TYR A 53 -8.87 -12.83 6.09
C TYR A 53 -8.29 -12.59 7.49
N PRO A 54 -8.71 -11.56 8.23
CA PRO A 54 -9.89 -10.70 8.01
C PRO A 54 -9.67 -9.40 7.23
N ALA A 55 -8.46 -9.08 6.78
CA ALA A 55 -8.17 -7.82 6.09
C ALA A 55 -8.92 -7.69 4.75
N ASN A 56 -9.04 -8.78 4.00
CA ASN A 56 -9.76 -8.85 2.72
C ASN A 56 -11.16 -8.23 2.74
N GLY A 57 -11.95 -8.50 3.79
CA GLY A 57 -13.32 -7.98 3.94
C GLY A 57 -13.43 -6.60 4.59
N ARG A 58 -12.30 -5.89 4.81
CA ARG A 58 -12.25 -4.67 5.66
C ARG A 58 -11.35 -3.57 5.12
N ALA A 59 -10.61 -3.83 4.03
CA ALA A 59 -9.53 -2.98 3.57
C ALA A 59 -9.67 -2.60 2.10
N VAL A 60 -9.41 -1.33 1.80
CA VAL A 60 -8.88 -0.96 0.49
C VAL A 60 -7.41 -1.41 0.47
N GLN A 61 -6.98 -2.01 -0.63
CA GLN A 61 -5.65 -2.60 -0.79
C GLN A 61 -5.04 -2.03 -2.07
N PHE A 62 -3.77 -1.65 -2.04
CA PHE A 62 -3.06 -1.23 -3.23
C PHE A 62 -1.63 -1.72 -3.23
N GLU A 63 -1.10 -1.93 -4.43
CA GLU A 63 0.27 -2.33 -4.68
C GLU A 63 1.13 -1.13 -5.11
N GLN A 64 2.35 -1.08 -4.59
CA GLN A 64 3.43 -0.23 -5.09
C GLN A 64 4.30 -1.06 -6.04
N ILE A 65 4.63 -0.50 -7.20
CA ILE A 65 5.58 -1.12 -8.12
C ILE A 65 6.99 -0.93 -7.59
N GLU A 66 7.86 -1.95 -7.59
CA GLU A 66 9.25 -1.76 -7.18
C GLU A 66 10.04 -0.85 -8.14
N VAL A 67 9.91 0.47 -8.03
CA VAL A 67 10.59 1.39 -8.96
C VAL A 67 12.08 1.54 -8.68
N THR A 68 12.83 1.88 -9.73
CA THR A 68 14.25 2.25 -9.65
C THR A 68 14.47 3.75 -9.79
N GLY A 69 15.46 4.25 -9.06
CA GLY A 69 15.88 5.65 -9.07
C GLY A 69 15.21 6.50 -7.99
N ALA A 70 16.01 7.34 -7.32
CA ALA A 70 15.60 8.19 -6.21
C ALA A 70 14.36 9.06 -6.54
N SER A 71 14.29 9.61 -7.75
CA SER A 71 13.14 10.43 -8.16
C SER A 71 11.87 9.63 -8.36
N ASN A 72 11.94 8.40 -8.87
CA ASN A 72 10.74 7.59 -9.07
C ASN A 72 10.22 7.10 -7.72
N PHE A 73 11.10 6.62 -6.84
CA PHE A 73 10.72 6.16 -5.51
C PHE A 73 10.05 7.27 -4.69
N THR A 74 10.60 8.48 -4.71
CA THR A 74 9.98 9.61 -3.99
C THR A 74 8.62 10.01 -4.55
N LYS A 75 8.45 9.99 -5.88
CA LYS A 75 7.15 10.24 -6.51
C LYS A 75 6.13 9.15 -6.21
N GLU A 76 6.56 7.88 -6.21
CA GLU A 76 5.69 6.76 -5.89
C GLU A 76 5.20 6.85 -4.45
N ILE A 77 6.11 7.03 -3.48
CA ILE A 77 5.74 7.23 -2.07
C ILE A 77 4.74 8.39 -1.93
N SER A 78 4.96 9.48 -2.67
CA SER A 78 4.06 10.63 -2.71
C SER A 78 2.67 10.25 -3.27
N ASN A 79 2.62 9.51 -4.38
CA ASN A 79 1.40 9.04 -5.01
C ASN A 79 0.62 8.07 -4.10
N ALA A 80 1.32 7.12 -3.49
CA ALA A 80 0.77 6.15 -2.56
C ALA A 80 0.18 6.85 -1.34
N ALA A 81 0.87 7.85 -0.79
CA ALA A 81 0.39 8.60 0.36
C ALA A 81 -0.84 9.46 -0.01
N TYR A 82 -0.84 10.09 -1.19
CA TYR A 82 -1.99 10.82 -1.70
C TYR A 82 -3.21 9.91 -1.88
N PHE A 83 -3.04 8.77 -2.53
CA PHE A 83 -4.12 7.79 -2.75
C PHE A 83 -4.69 7.30 -1.41
N THR A 84 -3.81 6.94 -0.48
CA THR A 84 -4.20 6.52 0.87
C THR A 84 -5.01 7.62 1.56
N ALA A 85 -4.54 8.87 1.56
CA ALA A 85 -5.24 9.99 2.16
C ALA A 85 -6.61 10.27 1.51
N TYR A 86 -6.68 10.18 0.17
CA TYR A 86 -7.92 10.32 -0.58
C TYR A 86 -8.94 9.25 -0.21
N MET A 87 -8.53 7.97 -0.14
CA MET A 87 -9.41 6.89 0.28
C MET A 87 -9.84 7.02 1.75
N MET A 88 -8.93 7.46 2.62
CA MET A 88 -9.28 7.76 4.01
C MET A 88 -10.33 8.87 4.10
N LYS A 89 -10.25 9.93 3.28
CA LYS A 89 -11.29 10.96 3.18
C LYS A 89 -12.61 10.40 2.66
N LYS A 90 -12.57 9.66 1.55
CA LYS A 90 -13.75 9.02 0.94
C LYS A 90 -14.55 8.21 1.97
N TYR A 91 -13.86 7.48 2.85
CA TYR A 91 -14.47 6.57 3.82
C TYR A 91 -14.55 7.12 5.26
N GLY A 92 -14.23 8.39 5.50
CA GLY A 92 -14.28 8.98 6.85
C GLY A 92 -13.30 8.35 7.85
N LEU A 93 -12.18 7.81 7.37
CA LEU A 93 -11.12 7.22 8.18
C LEU A 93 -10.10 8.31 8.56
N ILE A 94 -9.69 8.36 9.82
CA ILE A 94 -8.62 9.26 10.28
C ILE A 94 -7.28 8.51 10.21
N PRO A 95 -6.22 9.05 9.60
CA PRO A 95 -4.91 8.40 9.53
C PRO A 95 -4.39 8.00 10.91
N SER A 96 -4.11 6.71 11.09
CA SER A 96 -3.53 6.16 12.32
C SER A 96 -2.87 4.81 12.03
N LEU A 97 -1.72 4.57 12.64
CA LEU A 97 -0.98 3.32 12.49
C LEU A 97 -1.75 2.14 13.08
N ALA A 98 -1.65 1.00 12.40
CA ALA A 98 -2.06 -0.31 12.92
C ALA A 98 -1.52 -0.56 14.33
N GLN A 99 -2.35 -1.20 15.16
CA GLN A 99 -2.03 -1.57 16.54
C GLN A 99 -2.30 -3.06 16.74
N SER A 100 -1.59 -3.68 17.70
CA SER A 100 -1.71 -5.11 18.01
C SER A 100 -3.09 -5.56 18.50
N ASN A 101 -3.94 -4.61 18.92
CA ASN A 101 -5.34 -4.88 19.30
C ASN A 101 -6.30 -4.84 18.10
N GLY A 102 -5.80 -4.77 16.85
CA GLY A 102 -6.63 -4.75 15.65
C GLY A 102 -7.19 -3.37 15.29
N THR A 103 -6.75 -2.30 15.96
CA THR A 103 -7.18 -0.92 15.67
C THR A 103 -6.17 -0.17 14.81
N GLY A 104 -6.58 0.99 14.27
CA GLY A 104 -5.80 1.76 13.31
C GLY A 104 -6.41 1.69 11.91
N THR A 105 -6.06 2.65 11.06
CA THR A 105 -6.65 2.80 9.73
C THR A 105 -5.65 2.60 8.60
N LEU A 106 -4.35 2.69 8.89
CA LEU A 106 -3.25 2.49 7.96
C LEU A 106 -2.41 1.29 8.37
N TRP A 107 -2.30 0.32 7.49
CA TRP A 107 -1.70 -0.98 7.73
C TRP A 107 -0.70 -1.30 6.62
N SER A 108 0.43 -1.91 6.94
CA SER A 108 1.20 -2.69 5.97
C SER A 108 0.67 -4.12 5.91
N HIS A 109 0.98 -4.86 4.85
CA HIS A 109 0.71 -6.29 4.82
C HIS A 109 1.44 -7.01 5.97
N HIS A 110 2.65 -6.57 6.33
CA HIS A 110 3.34 -7.06 7.53
C HIS A 110 2.54 -6.85 8.82
N ASN A 111 1.86 -5.70 9.01
CA ASN A 111 1.00 -5.49 10.17
C ASN A 111 -0.19 -6.46 10.18
N VAL A 112 -0.73 -6.80 9.01
CA VAL A 112 -1.79 -7.81 8.89
C VAL A 112 -1.27 -9.17 9.35
N SER A 113 -0.11 -9.61 8.84
CA SER A 113 0.55 -10.86 9.26
C SER A 113 0.75 -10.92 10.79
N GLN A 114 1.23 -9.83 11.39
CA GLN A 114 1.55 -9.78 12.82
C GLN A 114 0.32 -9.72 13.74
N TYR A 115 -0.71 -8.94 13.37
CA TYR A 115 -1.79 -8.61 14.31
C TYR A 115 -3.12 -9.28 13.97
N LEU A 116 -3.33 -9.68 12.71
CA LEU A 116 -4.56 -10.30 12.23
C LEU A 116 -4.36 -11.75 11.77
N GLY A 117 -3.16 -12.10 11.29
CA GLY A 117 -2.83 -13.42 10.75
C GLY A 117 -3.47 -13.68 9.38
N GLY A 118 -3.41 -14.94 8.92
CA GLY A 118 -3.98 -15.36 7.63
C GLY A 118 -3.08 -15.11 6.41
N THR A 119 -1.89 -14.56 6.63
CA THR A 119 -0.81 -14.28 5.68
C THR A 119 0.50 -14.21 6.46
N ASP A 120 1.64 -14.43 5.81
CA ASP A 120 3.00 -14.35 6.37
C ASP A 120 3.89 -13.33 5.66
N HIS A 121 3.29 -12.52 4.80
CA HIS A 121 3.94 -11.46 4.03
C HIS A 121 4.52 -10.35 4.92
N THR A 122 5.55 -9.66 4.42
CA THR A 122 6.32 -8.65 5.16
C THR A 122 6.45 -7.31 4.45
N ASP A 123 5.80 -7.16 3.30
CA ASP A 123 5.75 -5.90 2.55
C ASP A 123 5.05 -4.77 3.34
N PRO A 124 5.45 -3.51 3.09
CA PRO A 124 6.49 -3.05 2.16
C PRO A 124 7.86 -2.82 2.83
N ASP A 125 8.11 -3.43 4.00
CA ASP A 125 9.23 -3.07 4.88
C ASP A 125 10.60 -3.19 4.20
N GLY A 126 10.83 -4.31 3.50
CA GLY A 126 12.08 -4.60 2.81
C GLY A 126 12.36 -3.63 1.66
N TYR A 127 11.36 -3.44 0.80
CA TYR A 127 11.42 -2.52 -0.33
C TYR A 127 11.74 -1.09 0.11
N TRP A 128 10.97 -0.55 1.06
CA TRP A 128 11.16 0.81 1.56
C TRP A 128 12.52 0.99 2.24
N TYR A 129 12.94 0.04 3.07
CA TYR A 129 14.26 0.09 3.69
C TYR A 129 15.37 0.10 2.63
N ASN A 130 15.30 -0.79 1.64
CA ASN A 130 16.30 -0.91 0.59
C ASN A 130 16.42 0.38 -0.24
N ARG A 131 15.30 0.91 -0.75
CA ARG A 131 15.30 2.12 -1.59
C ARG A 131 15.72 3.36 -0.80
N ALA A 132 15.21 3.52 0.43
CA ALA A 132 15.59 4.66 1.26
C ALA A 132 17.08 4.65 1.66
N SER A 133 17.61 3.47 2.00
CA SER A 133 19.03 3.30 2.35
C SER A 133 19.92 3.56 1.14
N THR A 134 19.59 2.95 -0.01
CA THR A 134 20.36 3.08 -1.24
C THR A 134 20.38 4.51 -1.78
N TYR A 135 19.25 5.21 -1.76
CA TYR A 135 19.13 6.52 -2.42
C TYR A 135 19.39 7.71 -1.51
N PHE A 136 19.19 7.56 -0.20
CA PHE A 136 19.25 8.69 0.75
C PHE A 136 20.04 8.40 2.02
N GLY A 137 20.61 7.20 2.19
CA GLY A 137 21.33 6.83 3.42
C GLY A 137 20.46 6.88 4.68
N THR A 138 19.16 6.62 4.54
CA THR A 138 18.16 6.70 5.61
C THR A 138 17.29 5.45 5.66
N THR A 139 16.35 5.41 6.59
CA THR A 139 15.26 4.43 6.61
C THR A 139 13.93 5.10 6.27
N TYR A 140 13.01 4.34 5.70
CA TYR A 140 11.62 4.75 5.49
C TYR A 140 10.70 3.66 6.00
N THR A 141 9.68 4.04 6.76
CA THR A 141 8.82 3.13 7.52
C THR A 141 7.36 3.54 7.44
N MET A 142 6.44 2.68 7.89
CA MET A 142 5.02 3.01 8.03
C MET A 142 4.78 4.28 8.86
N SER A 143 5.63 4.59 9.83
CA SER A 143 5.55 5.84 10.60
C SER A 143 5.81 7.08 9.74
N ASN A 144 6.85 7.03 8.88
CA ASN A 144 7.15 8.12 7.94
C ASN A 144 6.03 8.25 6.90
N PHE A 145 5.52 7.13 6.40
CA PHE A 145 4.41 7.11 5.47
C PHE A 145 3.13 7.70 6.09
N CYS A 146 2.79 7.32 7.32
CA CYS A 146 1.63 7.85 8.03
C CYS A 146 1.69 9.37 8.23
N GLN A 147 2.89 9.94 8.45
CA GLN A 147 3.07 11.39 8.53
C GLN A 147 2.74 12.07 7.18
N LEU A 148 3.21 11.51 6.07
CA LEU A 148 2.93 12.03 4.74
C LEU A 148 1.45 11.88 4.36
N VAL A 149 0.85 10.73 4.66
CA VAL A 149 -0.60 10.50 4.52
C VAL A 149 -1.38 11.54 5.32
N SER A 150 -0.98 11.82 6.57
CA SER A 150 -1.63 12.83 7.40
C SER A 150 -1.53 14.23 6.82
N LEU A 151 -0.38 14.57 6.21
CA LEU A 151 -0.20 15.85 5.52
C LEU A 151 -1.18 15.98 4.34
N TYR A 152 -1.24 14.97 3.46
CA TYR A 152 -2.19 14.98 2.34
C TYR A 152 -3.64 14.99 2.83
N TYR A 153 -3.97 14.19 3.84
CA TYR A 153 -5.31 14.14 4.41
C TYR A 153 -5.76 15.51 4.92
N ASN A 154 -4.88 16.30 5.52
CA ASN A 154 -5.23 17.64 6.01
C ASN A 154 -5.30 18.72 4.92
N THR A 155 -4.89 18.41 3.68
CA THR A 155 -4.91 19.35 2.55
C THR A 155 -5.96 19.02 1.49
N LEU A 156 -6.57 17.83 1.56
CA LEU A 156 -7.74 17.40 0.79
C LEU A 156 -9.05 17.86 1.41
#